data_AF-A0A6G2DEH1-F1
#
_entry.id   AF-A0A6G2DEH1-F1
#
_cell.length_a   1.000
_cell.length_b   1.000
_cell.length_c   1.000
_cell.angle_alpha   90.00
_cell.angle_beta   90.00
_cell.angle_gamma   90.00
#
_symmetry.space_group_name_H-M   'P 1'
#
loop_
_entity.id
_entity.type
_entity.pdbx_description
1 polymer ?
#
loop_
_entity_poly.entity_id
_entity_poly.type
_entity_poly.pdbx_seq_one_letter_code
_entity_poly.pdbx_strand_id
1 'polypeptide(L)'
;LVEEDKLDVAKALLEKANGKLILPVDSKEANAFAGYTEVRDTEGEAVSEGFLGLDIGPKSIAKFDEALTGAKTVVWNGPMGVFENPDFQAGTIGVMDAIVKQPGVKSIIGGGDSAAAAINLGRAD
;
A
#
# COMPACT_ATOMS: atom_id res chain seq x y z
N LEU A 1 4.42 -10.98 -6.15
CA LEU A 1 5.79 -11.11 -6.72
C LEU A 1 6.78 -11.08 -5.57
N VAL A 2 7.80 -11.93 -5.59
CA VAL A 2 8.87 -11.93 -4.58
C VAL A 2 10.22 -11.92 -5.31
N GLU A 3 11.12 -11.03 -4.90
CA GLU A 3 12.52 -11.03 -5.33
C GLU A 3 13.35 -11.84 -4.33
N GLU A 4 13.56 -13.13 -4.62
CA GLU A 4 14.24 -14.06 -3.68
C GLU A 4 15.66 -13.62 -3.34
N ASP A 5 16.36 -12.95 -4.25
CA ASP A 5 17.72 -12.43 -4.06
C ASP A 5 17.78 -11.21 -3.13
N LYS A 6 16.63 -10.61 -2.74
CA LYS A 6 16.55 -9.46 -1.84
C LYS A 6 16.13 -9.81 -0.41
N LEU A 7 15.87 -11.08 -0.11
CA LEU A 7 15.39 -11.50 1.21
C LEU A 7 16.35 -11.11 2.35
N ASP A 8 17.66 -11.23 2.14
CA ASP A 8 18.65 -10.86 3.16
C ASP A 8 18.68 -9.35 3.40
N VAL A 9 18.53 -8.55 2.34
CA VAL A 9 18.42 -7.09 2.44
C VAL A 9 17.17 -6.70 3.21
N ALA A 10 16.02 -7.30 2.90
CA ALA A 10 14.76 -7.04 3.58
C ALA A 10 14.85 -7.34 5.10
N LYS A 11 15.42 -8.49 5.48
CA LYS A 11 15.64 -8.86 6.89
C LYS A 11 16.53 -7.86 7.62
N ALA A 12 17.65 -7.45 7.01
CA ALA A 12 18.56 -6.47 7.59
C ALA A 12 17.90 -5.09 7.79
N LEU A 13 17.01 -4.68 6.86
CA LEU A 13 16.25 -3.44 6.99
C LEU A 13 15.23 -3.50 8.14
N LEU A 14 14.54 -4.63 8.30
CA LEU A 14 13.60 -4.85 9.42
C LEU A 14 14.31 -4.76 10.77
N GLU A 15 15.47 -5.40 10.90
CA GLU A 15 16.30 -5.33 12.11
C GLU A 15 16.75 -3.89 12.38
N LYS A 16 17.32 -3.22 11.38
CA LYS A 16 17.80 -1.83 11.49
C LYS A 16 16.69 -0.84 11.83
N ALA A 17 15.48 -1.07 11.34
CA ALA A 17 14.34 -0.21 11.60
C ALA A 17 13.85 -0.28 13.04
N ASN A 18 14.18 -1.35 13.78
CA ASN A 18 13.82 -1.52 15.19
C ASN A 18 12.33 -1.24 15.46
N GLY A 19 11.46 -1.92 14.70
CA GLY A 19 10.00 -1.80 14.83
C GLY A 19 9.37 -0.56 14.17
N LYS A 20 10.16 0.31 13.52
CA LYS A 20 9.62 1.49 12.81
C LYS A 20 9.09 1.20 11.41
N LEU A 21 9.44 0.04 10.83
CA LEU A 21 8.86 -0.39 9.54
C LEU A 21 7.51 -1.04 9.80
N ILE A 22 6.47 -0.46 9.19
CA ILE A 22 5.09 -0.93 9.29
C ILE A 22 4.77 -1.62 7.97
N LEU A 23 4.40 -2.90 8.04
CA LEU A 23 4.01 -3.72 6.89
C LEU A 23 2.49 -3.94 6.86
N PRO A 24 1.92 -4.27 5.68
CA PRO A 24 0.54 -4.73 5.56
C PRO A 24 0.25 -5.94 6.46
N VAL A 25 -0.98 -6.02 6.97
CA VAL A 25 -1.50 -7.10 7.83
C VAL A 25 -2.61 -7.92 7.14
N ASP A 26 -3.03 -7.49 5.96
CA ASP A 26 -3.99 -8.14 5.07
C ASP A 26 -3.81 -7.59 3.63
N SER A 27 -4.39 -8.26 2.65
CA SER A 27 -4.26 -7.94 1.24
C SER A 27 -5.56 -8.18 0.48
N LYS A 28 -5.79 -7.40 -0.57
CA LYS A 28 -6.73 -7.73 -1.64
C LYS A 28 -6.04 -8.70 -2.58
N GLU A 29 -6.61 -9.88 -2.77
CA GLU A 29 -6.02 -10.93 -3.60
C GLU A 29 -6.96 -11.40 -4.70
N ALA A 30 -6.36 -11.87 -5.80
CA ALA A 30 -7.08 -12.47 -6.91
C ALA A 30 -6.37 -13.71 -7.45
N ASN A 31 -7.13 -14.63 -8.06
CA ASN A 31 -6.59 -15.88 -8.59
C ASN A 31 -5.80 -15.73 -9.91
N ALA A 32 -5.75 -14.54 -10.48
CA ALA A 32 -4.93 -14.18 -11.64
C ALA A 32 -4.65 -12.67 -11.66
N PHE A 33 -3.61 -12.24 -12.36
CA PHE A 33 -3.30 -10.81 -12.53
C PHE A 33 -4.32 -10.08 -13.41
N ALA A 34 -4.75 -10.75 -14.49
CA ALA A 34 -5.78 -10.28 -15.41
C ALA A 34 -6.73 -11.44 -15.74
N GLY A 35 -8.00 -11.13 -16.00
CA GLY A 35 -9.02 -12.16 -16.26
C GLY A 35 -9.31 -13.06 -15.05
N TYR A 36 -9.04 -12.59 -13.83
CA TYR A 36 -9.40 -13.29 -12.61
C TYR A 36 -10.91 -13.51 -12.54
N THR A 37 -11.28 -14.59 -11.85
CA THR A 37 -12.68 -14.94 -11.60
C THR A 37 -13.05 -14.80 -10.13
N GLU A 38 -12.05 -14.70 -9.26
CA GLU A 38 -12.22 -14.57 -7.82
C GLU A 38 -11.34 -13.43 -7.29
N VAL A 39 -11.95 -12.56 -6.49
CA VAL A 39 -11.29 -11.49 -5.74
C VAL A 39 -11.79 -11.53 -4.31
N ARG A 40 -10.87 -11.49 -3.35
CA ARG A 40 -11.20 -11.52 -1.91
C ARG A 40 -10.15 -10.79 -1.10
N ASP A 41 -10.47 -10.56 0.16
CA ASP A 41 -9.50 -10.05 1.13
C ASP A 41 -8.91 -11.23 1.90
N THR A 42 -7.63 -11.16 2.28
CA THR A 42 -7.01 -12.18 3.13
C THR A 42 -7.46 -12.04 4.58
N GLU A 43 -7.47 -13.15 5.34
CA GLU A 43 -7.76 -13.09 6.78
C GLU A 43 -6.60 -12.47 7.60
N GLY A 44 -5.37 -12.59 7.10
CA GLY A 44 -4.15 -12.06 7.69
C GLY A 44 -3.05 -11.78 6.65
N GLU A 45 -1.80 -11.76 7.09
CA GLU A 45 -0.65 -11.36 6.26
C GLU A 45 -0.37 -12.28 5.06
N ALA A 46 -0.74 -13.56 5.18
CA ALA A 46 -0.48 -14.55 4.14
C ALA A 46 -1.50 -14.46 3.01
N VAL A 47 -1.00 -14.28 1.79
CA VAL A 47 -1.76 -14.50 0.55
C VAL A 47 -2.06 -15.98 0.40
N SER A 48 -3.27 -16.30 -0.03
CA SER A 48 -3.72 -17.68 -0.23
C SER A 48 -2.94 -18.39 -1.33
N GLU A 49 -2.74 -19.70 -1.19
CA GLU A 49 -2.16 -20.52 -2.25
C GLU A 49 -3.00 -20.39 -3.54
N GLY A 50 -2.33 -20.15 -4.67
CA GLY A 50 -2.99 -19.94 -5.97
C GLY A 50 -3.53 -18.53 -6.19
N PHE A 51 -3.34 -17.61 -5.24
CA PHE A 51 -3.73 -16.20 -5.37
C PHE A 51 -2.51 -15.28 -5.45
N LEU A 52 -2.74 -14.06 -5.90
CA LEU A 52 -1.80 -12.96 -5.96
C LEU A 52 -2.33 -11.82 -5.07
N GLY A 53 -1.51 -11.30 -4.16
CA GLY A 53 -1.80 -10.04 -3.47
C GLY A 53 -1.59 -8.88 -4.44
N LEU A 54 -2.64 -8.13 -4.74
CA LEU A 54 -2.66 -7.08 -5.77
C LEU A 54 -2.98 -5.68 -5.21
N ASP A 55 -3.46 -5.59 -3.97
CA ASP A 55 -3.58 -4.34 -3.20
C ASP A 55 -3.51 -4.66 -1.70
N ILE A 56 -3.36 -3.65 -0.85
CA ILE A 56 -3.47 -3.83 0.61
C ILE A 56 -4.93 -3.97 1.03
N GLY A 57 -5.18 -4.74 2.10
CA GLY A 57 -6.52 -4.93 2.64
C GLY A 57 -6.97 -3.79 3.57
N PRO A 58 -8.27 -3.79 3.97
CA PRO A 58 -8.84 -2.74 4.81
C PRO A 58 -8.18 -2.61 6.19
N LYS A 59 -7.68 -3.70 6.79
CA LYS A 59 -6.99 -3.64 8.09
C LYS A 59 -5.65 -2.91 7.96
N SER A 60 -4.94 -3.11 6.85
CA SER A 60 -3.68 -2.43 6.54
C SER A 60 -3.88 -0.95 6.29
N ILE A 61 -4.94 -0.56 5.58
CA ILE A 61 -5.30 0.85 5.37
C ILE A 61 -5.51 1.53 6.73
N ALA A 62 -6.32 0.93 7.61
CA ALA A 62 -6.56 1.47 8.95
C ALA A 62 -5.27 1.59 9.79
N LYS A 63 -4.41 0.57 9.72
CA LYS A 63 -3.11 0.58 10.42
C LYS A 63 -2.19 1.70 9.93
N PHE A 64 -2.16 1.96 8.63
CA PHE A 64 -1.37 3.07 8.08
C PHE A 64 -1.97 4.44 8.44
N ASP A 65 -3.29 4.60 8.45
CA ASP A 65 -3.95 5.83 8.90
C ASP A 65 -3.63 6.15 10.37
N GLU A 66 -3.67 5.15 11.24
CA GLU A 66 -3.26 5.29 12.64
C GLU A 66 -1.79 5.74 12.73
N ALA A 67 -0.89 5.12 11.97
CA ALA A 67 0.53 5.46 11.97
C ALA A 67 0.83 6.86 11.43
N LEU A 68 0.00 7.37 10.51
CA LEU A 68 0.11 8.71 9.94
C LEU A 68 -0.44 9.80 10.85
N THR A 69 -1.24 9.44 11.86
CA THR A 69 -1.87 10.39 12.76
C THR A 69 -0.83 11.22 13.52
N GLY A 70 -0.92 12.54 13.37
CA GLY A 70 -0.01 13.48 14.02
C GLY A 70 1.31 13.73 13.27
N ALA A 71 1.55 13.06 12.14
CA ALA A 71 2.68 13.33 11.29
C ALA A 71 2.69 14.80 10.82
N LYS A 72 3.87 15.43 10.86
CA LYS A 72 4.06 16.83 10.41
C LYS A 72 4.57 16.91 8.98
N THR A 73 5.19 15.85 8.50
CA THR A 73 5.70 15.74 7.13
C THR A 73 5.58 14.30 6.70
N VAL A 74 5.04 14.08 5.51
CA VAL A 74 4.92 12.76 4.90
C VAL A 74 5.49 12.82 3.50
N VAL A 75 6.36 11.87 3.18
CA VAL A 75 6.84 11.65 1.82
C VAL A 75 6.25 10.34 1.35
N TRP A 76 5.45 10.38 0.30
CA TRP A 76 4.80 9.19 -0.27
C TRP A 76 5.37 8.90 -1.65
N ASN A 77 5.85 7.68 -1.86
CA ASN A 77 6.44 7.23 -3.10
C ASN A 77 6.16 5.72 -3.31
N GLY A 78 5.43 5.41 -4.36
CA GLY A 78 4.88 4.09 -4.68
C GLY A 78 3.37 3.98 -4.36
N PRO A 79 2.54 3.44 -5.28
CA PRO A 79 1.19 3.02 -4.96
C PRO A 79 1.19 1.81 -4.01
N MET A 80 0.04 1.48 -3.42
CA MET A 80 -0.10 0.37 -2.47
C MET A 80 -0.46 -0.96 -3.16
N GLY A 81 -0.78 -0.92 -4.45
CA GLY A 81 -1.27 -2.03 -5.25
C GLY A 81 -1.25 -1.70 -6.74
N VAL A 82 -1.93 -2.52 -7.55
CA VAL A 82 -2.11 -2.34 -8.99
C VAL A 82 -3.19 -1.29 -9.25
N PHE A 83 -2.88 -0.03 -8.93
CA PHE A 83 -3.85 1.07 -8.87
C PHE A 83 -4.49 1.41 -10.22
N GLU A 84 -3.90 1.00 -11.34
CA GLU A 84 -4.48 1.15 -12.68
C GLU A 84 -5.72 0.25 -12.88
N ASN A 85 -5.90 -0.77 -12.03
CA ASN A 85 -7.09 -1.60 -12.00
C ASN A 85 -8.05 -1.11 -10.89
N PRO A 86 -9.30 -0.75 -11.22
CA PRO A 86 -10.29 -0.30 -10.23
C PRO A 86 -10.57 -1.28 -9.08
N ASP A 87 -10.36 -2.58 -9.28
CA ASP A 87 -10.54 -3.60 -8.24
C ASP A 87 -9.38 -3.62 -7.21
N PHE A 88 -8.25 -2.98 -7.52
CA PHE A 88 -6.99 -2.99 -6.76
C PHE A 88 -6.39 -1.60 -6.50
N GLN A 89 -7.24 -0.56 -6.47
CA GLN A 89 -6.82 0.83 -6.20
C GLN A 89 -7.22 1.34 -4.81
N ALA A 90 -7.99 0.57 -4.04
CA ALA A 90 -8.60 1.00 -2.79
C ALA A 90 -7.54 1.31 -1.71
N GLY A 91 -6.47 0.54 -1.64
CA GLY A 91 -5.34 0.77 -0.74
C GLY A 91 -4.56 2.03 -1.09
N THR A 92 -4.31 2.26 -2.38
CA THR A 92 -3.65 3.48 -2.87
C THR A 92 -4.47 4.72 -2.53
N ILE A 93 -5.78 4.68 -2.76
CA ILE A 93 -6.70 5.75 -2.35
C ILE A 93 -6.71 5.89 -0.82
N GLY A 94 -6.86 4.80 -0.08
CA GLY A 94 -6.96 4.82 1.38
C GLY A 94 -5.76 5.45 2.06
N VAL A 95 -4.54 5.10 1.63
CA VAL A 95 -3.31 5.70 2.17
C VAL A 95 -3.17 7.15 1.75
N MET A 96 -3.46 7.50 0.50
CA MET A 96 -3.46 8.89 0.05
C MET A 96 -4.43 9.76 0.88
N ASP A 97 -5.64 9.26 1.12
CA ASP A 97 -6.65 9.90 1.99
C ASP A 97 -6.13 10.12 3.41
N ALA A 98 -5.54 9.09 3.98
CA ALA A 98 -4.96 9.12 5.32
C ALA A 98 -3.83 10.16 5.43
N ILE A 99 -3.13 10.45 4.34
CA ILE A 99 -2.12 11.51 4.29
C ILE A 99 -2.79 12.87 4.18
N VAL A 100 -3.59 13.11 3.13
CA VAL A 100 -4.09 14.46 2.80
C VAL A 100 -5.10 15.01 3.81
N LYS A 101 -5.78 14.13 4.57
CA LYS A 101 -6.74 14.55 5.61
C LYS A 101 -6.07 15.01 6.90
N GLN A 102 -4.77 14.81 7.09
CA GLN A 102 -4.07 15.18 8.33
C GLN A 102 -3.92 16.70 8.44
N PRO A 103 -4.47 17.33 9.49
CA PRO A 103 -4.41 18.79 9.63
C PRO A 103 -2.97 19.31 9.72
N GLY A 104 -2.60 20.21 8.79
CA GLY A 104 -1.30 20.87 8.78
C GLY A 104 -0.12 19.97 8.42
N VAL A 105 -0.37 18.80 7.82
CA VAL A 105 0.71 17.95 7.29
C VAL A 105 1.34 18.61 6.06
N LYS A 106 2.67 18.53 5.97
CA LYS A 106 3.37 18.75 4.70
C LYS A 106 3.45 17.43 3.94
N SER A 107 2.61 17.24 2.94
CA SER A 107 2.67 16.08 2.05
C SER A 107 3.60 16.34 0.86
N ILE A 108 4.43 15.36 0.53
CA ILE A 108 5.30 15.35 -0.66
C ILE A 108 5.04 14.05 -1.38
N ILE A 109 4.44 14.12 -2.57
CA ILE A 109 4.22 12.95 -3.42
C ILE A 109 5.38 12.88 -4.42
N GLY A 110 6.15 11.80 -4.36
CA GLY A 110 7.31 11.55 -5.20
C GLY A 110 7.15 10.28 -6.02
N GLY A 111 7.84 10.22 -7.17
CA GLY A 111 7.77 9.07 -8.09
C GLY A 111 6.70 9.26 -9.17
N GLY A 112 6.99 8.80 -10.39
CA GLY A 112 6.10 8.96 -11.54
C GLY A 112 4.73 8.30 -11.32
N ASP A 113 4.73 7.12 -10.71
CA ASP A 113 3.51 6.31 -10.51
C ASP A 113 2.62 6.89 -9.40
N SER A 114 3.19 7.36 -8.28
CA SER A 114 2.39 8.04 -7.25
C SER A 114 1.86 9.39 -7.70
N ALA A 115 2.63 10.14 -8.51
CA ALA A 115 2.13 11.36 -9.12
C ALA A 115 0.97 11.06 -10.10
N ALA A 116 1.11 10.01 -10.92
CA ALA A 116 0.05 9.56 -11.81
C ALA A 116 -1.20 9.11 -11.02
N ALA A 117 -1.04 8.36 -9.93
CA ALA A 117 -2.14 7.97 -9.07
C ALA A 117 -2.87 9.20 -8.49
N ALA A 118 -2.14 10.16 -7.92
CA ALA A 118 -2.74 11.38 -7.37
C ALA A 118 -3.51 12.19 -8.42
N ILE A 119 -2.98 12.32 -9.65
CA ILE A 119 -3.63 13.03 -10.76
C ILE A 119 -4.87 12.27 -11.26
N ASN A 120 -4.71 10.99 -11.59
CA ASN A 120 -5.78 10.17 -12.18
C ASN A 120 -6.96 9.99 -11.22
N LEU A 121 -6.69 10.03 -9.92
CA LEU A 121 -7.70 9.90 -8.86
C LEU A 121 -8.26 11.24 -8.39
N GLY A 122 -7.83 12.37 -8.98
CA GLY A 122 -8.37 13.70 -8.69
C GLY A 122 -7.98 14.26 -7.33
N ARG A 123 -6.76 13.97 -6.86
CA ARG A 123 -6.24 14.31 -5.52
C ARG A 123 -4.86 14.96 -5.55
N ALA A 124 -4.54 15.64 -6.64
CA ALA A 124 -3.27 16.35 -6.81
C ALA A 124 -3.24 17.72 -6.10
N ASP A 125 -4.41 18.27 -5.77
CA ASP A 125 -4.62 19.55 -5.09
C ASP A 125 -5.05 19.36 -3.62
#